data_AF-A0A533WZS6-F1
#
_entry.id   AF-A0A533WZS6-F1
#
_cell.length_a   1.000
_cell.length_b   1.000
_cell.length_c   1.000
_cell.angle_alpha   90.00
_cell.angle_beta   90.00
_cell.angle_gamma   90.00
#
_symmetry.space_group_name_H-M   'P 1'
#
loop_
_entity.id
_entity.type
_entity.pdbx_description
1 polymer ?
#
loop_
_entity_poly.entity_id
_entity_poly.type
_entity_poly.pdbx_seq_one_letter_code
_entity_poly.pdbx_strand_id
1 'polypeptide(L)' 'MIIKNTDPYKLKKCVSCKRDIALGEKYFTYPLSLQQVCLQCAEKEIPKTIEVLRKDLDKIREEKI' A
#
# COMPACT_ATOMS: atom_id res chain seq x y z
N MET A 1 -0.96 -1.61 6.21
CA MET A 1 -2.05 -1.97 7.14
C MET A 1 -3.23 -2.50 6.34
N ILE A 2 -3.88 -3.58 6.78
CA ILE A 2 -5.09 -4.09 6.13
C ILE A 2 -6.30 -3.42 6.79
N ILE A 3 -7.18 -2.82 5.99
CA ILE A 3 -8.40 -2.12 6.42
C ILE A 3 -9.59 -2.70 5.64
N LYS A 4 -10.78 -2.71 6.25
CA LYS A 4 -12.04 -3.01 5.57
C LYS A 4 -12.70 -1.71 5.12
N ASN A 5 -13.20 -1.65 3.88
CA ASN A 5 -14.01 -0.52 3.44
C ASN A 5 -15.35 -0.55 4.17
N THR A 6 -15.58 0.40 5.06
CA THR A 6 -16.81 0.54 5.85
C THR A 6 -17.57 1.81 5.53
N ASP A 7 -17.08 2.61 4.58
CA ASP A 7 -17.65 3.92 4.24
C ASP A 7 -18.49 3.79 2.96
N PRO A 8 -19.84 3.82 3.05
CA PRO A 8 -20.72 3.68 1.90
C PRO A 8 -20.74 4.92 0.99
N TYR A 9 -20.24 6.06 1.47
CA TYR A 9 -20.27 7.33 0.73
C TYR A 9 -18.93 7.62 0.03
N LYS A 10 -17.86 6.94 0.43
CA LYS A 10 -16.51 7.18 -0.10
C LYS A 10 -16.11 6.09 -1.09
N LEU A 11 -16.02 6.48 -2.35
CA LEU A 11 -15.42 5.64 -3.39
C LEU A 11 -13.94 5.40 -3.05
N LYS A 12 -13.62 4.14 -2.77
CA LYS A 12 -12.26 3.67 -2.55
C LYS A 12 -11.76 3.03 -3.85
N LYS A 13 -10.58 3.42 -4.31
CA LYS A 13 -10.04 2.95 -5.60
C LYS A 13 -8.60 2.50 -5.41
N CYS A 14 -8.28 1.33 -5.97
CA CYS A 14 -6.93 0.84 -5.97
C CYS A 14 -6.03 1.73 -6.82
N VAL A 15 -4.95 2.27 -6.24
CA VAL A 15 -4.03 3.16 -6.97
C VAL A 15 -3.27 2.43 -8.08
N SER A 16 -3.09 1.11 -7.96
CA SER A 16 -2.34 0.26 -8.91
C SER A 16 -3.20 -0.16 -10.11
N CYS A 17 -4.31 -0.87 -9.90
CA CYS A 17 -5.16 -1.38 -10.99
C CYS A 17 -6.37 -0.50 -11.33
N LYS A 18 -6.56 0.62 -10.62
CA LYS A 18 -7.69 1.56 -10.79
C LYS A 18 -9.09 0.97 -10.56
N ARG A 19 -9.19 -0.29 -10.11
CA ARG A 19 -10.48 -0.89 -9.75
C ARG A 19 -11.03 -0.31 -8.46
N ASP A 20 -12.35 -0.25 -8.38
CA ASP A 20 -13.04 0.16 -7.17
C ASP A 20 -12.97 -0.94 -6.10
N ILE A 21 -12.81 -0.52 -4.85
CA ILE A 21 -12.78 -1.37 -3.65
C ILE A 21 -14.18 -1.28 -3.05
N ALA A 22 -14.95 -2.35 -3.17
CA ALA A 22 -16.36 -2.37 -2.80
C ALA A 22 -16.57 -2.16 -1.28
N LEU A 23 -17.78 -1.75 -0.89
CA LEU A 23 -18.17 -1.73 0.51
C LEU A 23 -18.03 -3.15 1.09
N GLY A 24 -17.42 -3.27 2.26
CA GLY A 24 -17.14 -4.54 2.91
C GLY A 24 -15.86 -5.23 2.45
N GLU A 25 -15.22 -4.77 1.37
CA GLU A 25 -13.99 -5.36 0.86
C GLU A 25 -12.76 -4.92 1.69
N LYS A 26 -11.81 -5.84 1.91
CA LYS A 26 -10.54 -5.54 2.55
C LYS A 26 -9.53 -5.00 1.53
N TYR A 27 -8.73 -4.02 1.93
CA TYR A 27 -7.67 -3.45 1.12
C TYR A 27 -6.46 -3.11 2.00
N PHE A 28 -5.31 -2.98 1.36
CA PHE A 28 -4.08 -2.53 2.00
C PHE A 28 -3.96 -1.01 1.85
N THR A 29 -3.54 -0.33 2.92
CA THR A 29 -3.07 1.06 2.87
C THR A 29 -1.69 1.17 3.47
N TYR A 30 -0.86 2.00 2.85
CA TYR A 30 0.37 2.46 3.49
C TYR A 30 -0.02 3.46 4.60
N PRO A 31 0.58 3.39 5.80
CA PRO A 31 0.22 4.26 6.92
C PRO A 31 0.38 5.76 6.63
N LEU A 32 1.32 6.13 5.75
CA LEU A 32 1.68 7.54 5.52
C LEU A 32 1.09 8.16 4.25
N SER A 33 0.76 7.35 3.22
CA SER A 33 0.35 7.90 1.92
C SER A 33 -1.16 7.91 1.67
N LEU A 34 -1.96 7.34 2.57
CA LEU A 34 -3.41 7.12 2.39
C LEU A 34 -3.81 6.41 1.08
N GLN A 35 -2.82 5.87 0.35
CA GLN A 35 -3.02 5.16 -0.90
C GLN A 35 -3.65 3.81 -0.61
N GLN A 36 -4.73 3.53 -1.33
CA GLN A 36 -5.50 2.30 -1.19
C GLN A 36 -5.05 1.32 -2.28
N VAL A 37 -4.73 0.09 -1.89
CA VAL A 37 -4.28 -0.97 -2.80
C VAL A 37 -5.15 -2.19 -2.54
N CYS A 38 -5.81 -2.74 -3.56
CA CYS A 38 -6.56 -4.00 -3.38
C CYS A 38 -5.59 -5.13 -3.03
N LEU A 39 -6.07 -6.18 -2.35
CA LEU A 39 -5.17 -7.23 -1.83
C LEU A 39 -4.37 -7.93 -2.94
N GLN A 40 -4.97 -8.14 -4.12
CA GLN A 40 -4.29 -8.72 -5.29
C GLN A 40 -3.09 -7.88 -5.76
N CYS A 41 -3.23 -6.56 -5.79
CA CYS A 41 -2.12 -5.67 -6.12
C CYS A 41 -1.12 -5.59 -4.96
N ALA A 42 -1.59 -5.64 -3.72
CA ALA A 42 -0.75 -5.56 -2.53
C ALA A 42 0.24 -6.73 -2.46
N GLU A 43 -0.16 -7.95 -2.84
CA GLU A 43 0.72 -9.11 -2.94
C GLU A 43 1.94 -8.87 -3.85
N LYS A 44 1.78 -8.05 -4.89
CA LYS A 44 2.85 -7.71 -5.84
C LYS A 44 3.66 -6.48 -5.42
N GLU A 45 3.00 -5.49 -4.80
CA GLU A 45 3.60 -4.19 -4.49
C GLU A 45 4.34 -4.18 -3.15
N ILE A 46 3.89 -4.94 -2.14
CA ILE A 46 4.53 -4.99 -0.82
C ILE A 46 5.98 -5.48 -0.93
N PRO A 47 6.32 -6.59 -1.63
CA PRO A 47 7.70 -7.06 -1.73
C PRO A 47 8.63 -6.04 -2.39
N LYS A 48 8.18 -5.40 -3.48
CA LYS A 48 8.94 -4.34 -4.15
C LYS A 48 9.21 -3.16 -3.22
N THR A 49 8.20 -2.76 -2.45
CA THR A 49 8.34 -1.67 -1.48
C THR A 49 9.36 -2.02 -0.40
N ILE A 50 9.33 -3.24 0.11
CA ILE A 50 10.30 -3.73 1.11
C ILE A 50 11.72 -3.70 0.53
N GLU A 51 11.91 -4.14 -0.71
CA GLU A 51 13.22 -4.13 -1.37
C GLU A 51 13.78 -2.71 -1.50
N VAL A 52 12.96 -1.75 -1.95
CA VAL A 52 13.36 -0.34 -2.06
C VAL A 52 13.72 0.23 -0.69
N LEU A 53 12.86 0.03 0.31
CA LEU A 53 13.11 0.52 1.66
C LEU A 53 14.38 -0.10 2.28
N ARG A 54 14.70 -1.36 1.96
CA ARG A 54 15.94 -2.00 2.42
C ARG A 54 17.16 -1.36 1.77
N LYS A 55 17.13 -1.12 0.46
CA LYS A 55 18.20 -0.41 -0.25
C LYS A 55 18.42 0.99 0.29
N ASP A 56 17.35 1.72 0.58
CA ASP A 56 17.45 3.07 1.15
C ASP A 56 18.04 3.05 2.57
N LEU A 57 17.66 2.05 3.39
CA LEU A 57 18.27 1.85 4.71
C LEU A 57 19.77 1.54 4.64
N ASP A 58 20.19 0.74 3.66
CA ASP A 58 21.59 0.40 3.47
C ASP A 58 22.41 1.65 3.05
N LYS A 59 21.89 2.46 2.12
CA LYS A 59 22.50 3.77 1.78
C LYS A 59 22.62 4.70 2.99
N ILE A 60 21.58 4.81 3.82
CA ILE A 60 21.64 5.64 5.05
C ILE A 60 22.74 5.17 6.00
N ARG A 61 23.05 3.87 6.04
CA ARG A 61 24.13 3.33 6.87
C ARG A 61 25.49 3.64 6.28
N GLU A 62 25.63 3.59 4.95
CA GLU A 62 26.86 3.96 4.25
C GLU A 62 27.20 5.44 4.43
N GLU A 63 26.21 6.34 4.37
CA GLU A 63 26.38 7.80 4.58
C GLU A 63 26.73 8.20 6.03
N LYS A 64 26.62 7.27 6.99
CA LYS A 64 26.97 7.50 8.41
C LYS A 64 28.41 7.09 8.75
N ILE A 65 29.15 6.54 7.78
CA ILE A 65 30.57 6.17 7.88
C ILE A 65 31.41 7.33 7.34
#